data_AF-A0A821F6H9-F1
#
_entry.id   AF-A0A821F6H9-F1
#
_cell.length_a   1.000
_cell.length_b   1.000
_cell.length_c   1.000
_cell.angle_alpha   90.00
_cell.angle_beta   90.00
_cell.angle_gamma   90.00
#
_symmetry.space_group_name_H-M   'P 1'
#
loop_
_entity.id
_entity.type
_entity.pdbx_description
1 polymer ?
#
loop_
_entity_poly.entity_id
_entity_poly.type
_entity_poly.pdbx_seq_one_letter_code
_entity_poly.pdbx_strand_id
1 'polypeptide(L)'
;MTQVSIEEKYLLLVLIDCGLKNNQLRILCQLGAKVTVFPWNYPVKQDEFDGLLLSNGPGDPQTQCSDTIATITSWINSQTIKPIFGIGLGHQLMALAAGMKTVKLKYGSRGHNQLCLLGTTGRWFNTSHNHGF
;
A
#
# COMPACT_ATOMS: atom_id res chain seq x y z
N MET A 1 -4.54 7.93 45.25
CA MET A 1 -5.27 7.82 43.96
C MET A 1 -4.23 7.57 42.88
N THR A 2 -4.10 6.32 42.41
CA THR A 2 -3.20 5.98 41.32
C THR A 2 -3.92 6.35 40.02
N GLN A 3 -3.47 7.39 39.33
CA GLN A 3 -3.96 7.69 37.99
C GLN A 3 -3.41 6.63 37.04
N VAL A 4 -4.26 5.68 36.64
CA VAL A 4 -3.98 4.79 35.52
C VAL A 4 -4.37 5.57 34.26
N SER A 5 -3.39 6.24 33.65
CA SER A 5 -3.54 6.77 32.30
C SER A 5 -3.62 5.59 31.33
N ILE A 6 -4.82 5.30 30.82
CA ILE A 6 -4.99 4.38 29.70
C ILE A 6 -4.44 5.11 28.47
N GLU A 7 -3.20 4.80 28.08
CA GLU A 7 -2.68 5.25 26.79
C GLU A 7 -3.58 4.65 25.70
N GLU A 8 -4.33 5.49 24.99
CA GLU A 8 -5.01 5.07 23.76
C GLU A 8 -3.94 4.62 22.77
N LYS A 9 -3.79 3.30 22.65
CA LYS A 9 -2.83 2.69 21.73
C LYS A 9 -3.43 2.72 20.32
N TYR A 10 -3.06 3.75 19.56
CA TYR A 10 -3.39 3.85 18.14
C TYR A 10 -2.61 2.81 17.33
N LEU A 11 -3.23 2.29 16.27
CA LEU A 11 -2.50 1.56 15.23
C LEU A 11 -1.67 2.57 14.43
N LEU A 12 -0.35 2.47 14.52
CA LEU A 12 0.59 3.35 13.83
C LEU A 12 0.81 2.84 12.41
N LEU A 13 0.34 3.59 11.41
CA LEU A 13 0.53 3.24 10.01
C LEU A 13 1.44 4.23 9.33
N VAL A 14 2.36 3.72 8.51
CA VAL A 14 3.11 4.53 7.56
C VAL A 14 2.47 4.37 6.18
N LEU A 15 2.31 5.49 5.48
CA LEU A 15 1.82 5.53 4.11
C LEU A 15 2.87 6.15 3.20
N ILE A 16 3.33 5.39 2.21
CA ILE A 16 4.22 5.90 1.14
C ILE A 16 3.37 6.49 0.02
N ASP A 17 3.52 7.80 -0.19
CA ASP A 17 2.78 8.56 -1.20
C ASP A 17 3.49 8.45 -2.56
N CYS A 18 2.91 7.63 -3.44
CA CYS A 18 3.26 7.50 -4.85
C CYS A 18 2.26 8.21 -5.78
N GLY A 19 1.38 9.09 -5.27
CA GLY A 19 0.23 9.65 -5.98
C GLY A 19 -1.10 9.37 -5.29
N LEU A 20 -1.09 9.47 -3.96
CA LEU A 20 -2.16 9.12 -3.04
C LEU A 20 -3.49 9.81 -3.36
N LYS A 21 -4.58 9.04 -3.26
CA LYS A 21 -5.94 9.56 -3.15
C LYS A 21 -6.30 9.81 -1.69
N ASN A 22 -6.72 11.03 -1.35
CA ASN A 22 -7.14 11.44 0.00
C ASN A 22 -8.14 10.50 0.69
N ASN A 23 -8.94 9.78 -0.10
CA ASN A 23 -9.89 8.82 0.45
C ASN A 23 -9.25 7.65 1.21
N GLN A 24 -8.02 7.28 0.87
CA GLN A 24 -7.28 6.24 1.60
C GLN A 24 -6.97 6.68 3.03
N LEU A 25 -6.47 7.92 3.20
CA LEU A 25 -6.27 8.51 4.53
C LEU A 25 -7.56 8.61 5.32
N ARG A 26 -8.63 9.10 4.68
CA ARG A 26 -9.93 9.24 5.31
C ARG A 26 -10.43 7.92 5.90
N ILE A 27 -10.35 6.83 5.13
CA ILE A 27 -10.78 5.50 5.59
C ILE A 27 -9.88 5.00 6.73
N LEU A 28 -8.56 5.12 6.61
CA LEU A 28 -7.64 4.65 7.65
C LEU A 28 -7.84 5.39 8.99
N CYS A 29 -7.99 6.71 8.95
CA CYS A 29 -8.27 7.50 10.15
C CYS A 29 -9.66 7.17 10.73
N GLN A 30 -10.66 6.91 9.89
CA GLN A 30 -11.99 6.46 10.34
C GLN A 30 -11.95 5.08 11.02
N LEU A 31 -10.99 4.23 10.67
CA LEU A 31 -10.74 2.95 11.32
C LEU A 31 -9.90 3.09 12.62
N GLY A 32 -9.59 4.31 13.05
CA GLY A 32 -8.84 4.58 14.29
C GLY A 32 -7.32 4.49 14.15
N ALA A 33 -6.78 4.44 12.93
CA ALA A 33 -5.33 4.43 12.72
C ALA A 33 -4.74 5.86 12.76
N LYS A 34 -3.53 5.97 13.33
CA LYS A 34 -2.69 7.17 13.20
C LYS A 34 -1.76 6.98 12.02
N VAL A 35 -1.97 7.76 10.95
CA VAL A 35 -1.24 7.60 9.69
C VAL A 35 -0.20 8.70 9.53
N THR A 36 1.06 8.31 9.32
CA THR A 36 2.14 9.20 8.91
C THR A 36 2.42 9.01 7.42
N VAL A 37 2.39 10.09 6.65
CA VAL A 37 2.61 10.07 5.21
C VAL A 37 4.03 10.48 4.87
N PHE A 38 4.71 9.71 4.03
CA PHE A 38 6.04 10.02 3.52
C PHE A 38 6.08 10.04 1.99
N PRO A 39 7.03 10.80 1.39
CA PRO A 39 7.30 10.74 -0.04
C PRO A 39 7.68 9.32 -0.52
N TRP A 40 7.46 9.04 -1.81
CA TRP A 40 7.69 7.72 -2.42
C TRP A 40 9.10 7.13 -2.16
N ASN A 41 10.14 7.95 -2.05
CA ASN A 41 11.54 7.53 -1.89
C ASN A 41 12.06 7.63 -0.44
N TYR A 42 11.17 7.85 0.53
CA TYR A 42 11.61 8.02 1.92
C TYR A 42 12.11 6.69 2.52
N PRO A 43 13.30 6.68 3.17
CA PRO A 43 13.89 5.46 3.73
C PRO A 43 13.25 5.12 5.09
N VAL A 44 12.01 4.65 5.06
CA VAL A 44 11.29 4.25 6.28
C VAL A 44 12.05 3.11 6.96
N LYS A 45 12.11 3.12 8.29
CA LYS A 45 12.64 2.01 9.10
C LYS A 45 11.50 1.16 9.63
N GLN A 46 11.60 -0.15 9.42
CA GLN A 46 10.54 -1.09 9.74
C GLN A 46 10.06 -1.01 11.19
N ASP A 47 10.92 -0.66 12.15
CA ASP A 47 10.62 -0.72 13.59
C ASP A 47 9.71 0.40 14.12
N GLU A 48 9.45 1.45 13.34
CA GLU A 48 8.81 2.68 13.81
C GLU A 48 7.27 2.69 13.72
N PHE A 49 6.65 1.65 13.16
CA PHE A 49 5.21 1.60 12.88
C PHE A 49 4.66 0.16 12.89
N ASP A 50 3.33 -0.01 12.94
CA ASP A 50 2.67 -1.32 13.01
C ASP A 50 2.39 -1.93 11.62
N GLY A 51 2.11 -1.11 10.61
CA GLY A 51 1.91 -1.55 9.23
C GLY A 51 2.22 -0.49 8.17
N LEU A 52 2.55 -0.97 6.96
CA LEU A 52 2.88 -0.14 5.80
C LEU A 52 1.73 -0.13 4.79
N LEU A 53 1.35 1.06 4.33
CA LEU A 53 0.49 1.26 3.17
C LEU A 53 1.31 1.82 2.00
N LEU A 54 1.16 1.22 0.83
CA LEU A 54 1.67 1.76 -0.43
C LEU A 54 0.49 2.32 -1.23
N SER A 55 0.49 3.62 -1.49
CA SER A 55 -0.63 4.26 -2.16
C SER A 55 -0.75 3.85 -3.63
N ASN A 56 -1.86 4.29 -4.24
CA ASN A 56 -1.94 4.33 -5.70
C ASN A 56 -0.98 5.37 -6.26
N GLY A 57 -0.80 5.36 -7.59
CA GLY A 57 0.08 6.30 -8.27
C GLY A 57 0.01 6.20 -9.79
N PRO A 58 0.60 7.16 -10.51
CA PRO A 58 0.76 7.13 -11.95
C PRO A 58 2.03 6.35 -12.37
N GLY A 59 2.15 6.10 -13.67
CA GLY A 59 3.43 5.74 -14.29
C GLY A 59 3.79 4.26 -14.27
N ASP A 60 5.06 3.98 -14.56
CA ASP A 60 5.62 2.64 -14.64
C ASP A 60 6.40 2.33 -13.34
N PRO A 61 5.93 1.39 -12.50
CA PRO A 61 6.57 1.08 -11.22
C PRO A 61 8.03 0.64 -11.38
N GLN A 62 8.39 -0.03 -12.48
CA GLN A 62 9.72 -0.61 -12.65
C GLN A 62 10.80 0.46 -12.89
N THR A 63 10.45 1.59 -13.50
CA THR A 63 11.41 2.65 -13.83
C THR A 63 11.41 3.81 -12.84
N GLN A 64 10.33 3.99 -12.08
CA GLN A 64 10.11 5.20 -11.28
C GLN A 64 10.22 5.01 -9.77
N CYS A 65 10.23 3.76 -9.28
CA CYS A 65 10.16 3.48 -7.84
C CYS A 65 11.20 2.46 -7.38
N SER A 66 12.41 2.48 -7.95
CA SER A 66 13.50 1.53 -7.60
C SER A 66 13.83 1.53 -6.11
N ASP A 67 13.88 2.71 -5.49
CA ASP A 67 14.23 2.86 -4.08
C ASP A 67 13.16 2.28 -3.15
N THR A 68 11.89 2.50 -3.50
CA THR A 68 10.74 1.94 -2.79
C THR A 68 10.72 0.42 -2.93
N ILE A 69 10.96 -0.10 -4.15
CA ILE A 69 11.03 -1.55 -4.42
C ILE A 69 12.15 -2.16 -3.58
N ALA A 70 13.36 -1.58 -3.59
CA ALA A 70 14.49 -2.08 -2.81
C ALA A 70 14.19 -2.11 -1.31
N THR A 71 13.53 -1.06 -0.79
CA THR A 71 13.09 -1.00 0.60
C THR A 71 12.11 -2.13 0.93
N ILE A 72 11.07 -2.31 0.11
CA ILE A 72 10.07 -3.37 0.32
C ILE A 72 10.72 -4.76 0.23
N THR A 73 11.60 -4.98 -0.76
CA THR A 73 12.37 -6.23 -0.91
C THR A 73 13.18 -6.52 0.34
N SER A 74 13.81 -5.52 0.95
CA SER A 74 14.57 -5.71 2.19
C SER A 74 13.69 -6.19 3.35
N TRP A 75 12.44 -5.70 3.42
CA TRP A 75 11.50 -6.04 4.49
C TRP A 75 10.82 -7.39 4.30
N ILE A 76 10.48 -7.76 3.06
CA ILE A 76 9.93 -9.09 2.77
C ILE A 76 10.94 -10.19 3.14
N ASN A 77 12.24 -9.88 3.03
CA ASN A 77 13.33 -10.79 3.41
C ASN A 77 13.81 -10.63 4.86
N SER A 78 13.23 -9.73 5.65
CA SER A 78 13.64 -9.55 7.04
C SER A 78 13.02 -10.63 7.95
N GLN A 79 13.62 -10.84 9.12
CA GLN A 79 13.13 -11.84 10.08
C GLN A 79 11.78 -11.44 10.70
N THR A 80 11.53 -10.14 10.81
CA THR A 80 10.29 -9.59 11.37
C THR A 80 9.40 -9.17 10.22
N ILE A 81 8.27 -9.85 10.00
CA ILE A 81 7.35 -9.48 8.93
C ILE A 81 6.25 -8.59 9.49
N LYS A 82 6.17 -7.34 9.00
CA LYS A 82 5.06 -6.43 9.28
C LYS A 82 4.05 -6.44 8.13
N PRO A 83 2.74 -6.22 8.39
CA PRO A 83 1.74 -6.14 7.33
C PRO A 83 2.06 -5.03 6.33
N ILE A 84 2.03 -5.37 5.04
CA ILE A 84 2.15 -4.42 3.93
C ILE A 84 0.88 -4.51 3.10
N PHE A 85 0.26 -3.37 2.81
CA PHE A 85 -0.94 -3.30 1.97
C PHE A 85 -0.74 -2.30 0.84
N GLY A 86 -0.74 -2.79 -0.40
CA GLY A 86 -0.53 -1.98 -1.61
C GLY A 86 -1.81 -1.81 -2.43
N ILE A 87 -2.09 -0.58 -2.86
CA ILE A 87 -3.27 -0.23 -3.64
C ILE A 87 -2.83 0.34 -5.00
N GLY A 88 -3.38 -0.16 -6.12
CA GLY A 88 -3.02 0.35 -7.45
C GLY A 88 -1.52 0.16 -7.75
N LEU A 89 -0.77 1.26 -7.90
CA LEU A 89 0.68 1.23 -8.05
C LEU A 89 1.35 0.47 -6.89
N GLY A 90 0.92 0.66 -5.65
CA GLY A 90 1.45 -0.05 -4.50
C GLY A 90 1.35 -1.58 -4.60
N HIS A 91 0.30 -2.11 -5.24
CA HIS A 91 0.20 -3.55 -5.51
C HIS A 91 1.30 -4.03 -6.47
N GLN A 92 1.59 -3.23 -7.51
CA GLN A 92 2.63 -3.54 -8.49
C GLN A 92 4.03 -3.46 -7.84
N LEU A 93 4.27 -2.50 -6.95
CA LEU A 93 5.53 -2.40 -6.21
C LEU A 93 5.77 -3.64 -5.34
N MET A 94 4.75 -4.13 -4.64
CA MET A 94 4.85 -5.39 -3.88
C MET A 94 5.15 -6.58 -4.80
N ALA A 95 4.49 -6.67 -5.95
CA ALA A 95 4.73 -7.75 -6.91
C ALA A 95 6.18 -7.72 -7.43
N LEU A 96 6.70 -6.55 -7.79
CA LEU A 96 8.09 -6.39 -8.22
C LEU A 96 9.08 -6.72 -7.11
N ALA A 97 8.81 -6.30 -5.87
CA ALA A 97 9.64 -6.64 -4.71
C ALA A 97 9.67 -8.15 -4.42
N ALA A 98 8.59 -8.87 -4.76
CA ALA A 98 8.53 -10.33 -4.71
C ALA A 98 9.18 -11.03 -5.92
N GLY A 99 9.83 -10.28 -6.84
CA GLY A 99 10.52 -10.82 -8.01
C GLY A 99 9.64 -11.03 -9.25
N MET A 100 8.40 -10.53 -9.23
CA MET A 100 7.50 -10.58 -10.39
C MET A 100 7.85 -9.50 -11.42
N LYS A 101 7.15 -9.49 -12.56
CA LYS A 101 7.32 -8.50 -13.63
C LYS A 101 6.01 -7.77 -13.89
N THR A 102 6.11 -6.49 -14.24
CA THR A 102 4.99 -5.67 -14.70
C THR A 102 5.04 -5.53 -16.23
N VAL A 103 3.89 -5.36 -16.86
CA VAL A 103 3.79 -5.16 -18.32
C VAL A 103 2.82 -4.03 -18.62
N LYS A 104 3.11 -3.24 -19.64
CA LYS A 104 2.18 -2.20 -20.09
C LYS A 104 1.00 -2.84 -20.81
N LEU A 105 -0.20 -2.62 -20.29
CA LEU A 105 -1.44 -3.07 -20.92
C LEU A 105 -1.73 -2.24 -22.17
N LYS A 106 -2.29 -2.88 -23.21
CA LYS A 106 -2.65 -2.20 -24.48
C LYS A 106 -3.60 -1.03 -24.26
N TYR A 107 -4.61 -1.21 -23.40
CA TYR A 107 -5.63 -0.20 -23.10
C TYR A 107 -5.75 0.13 -21.61
N GLY A 108 -5.11 -0.65 -20.72
CA GLY A 108 -5.29 -0.54 -19.26
C GLY A 108 -6.70 -0.91 -18.78
N SER A 109 -6.92 -0.82 -17.47
CA SER A 109 -8.24 -0.92 -16.85
C SER A 109 -8.60 0.42 -16.21
N ARG A 110 -9.63 1.07 -16.77
CA ARG A 110 -10.06 2.43 -16.39
C ARG A 110 -11.58 2.49 -16.39
N GLY A 111 -12.18 2.61 -15.20
CA GLY A 111 -13.63 2.68 -15.07
C GLY A 111 -14.10 2.34 -13.65
N HIS A 112 -15.39 2.56 -13.41
CA HIS A 112 -16.04 2.34 -12.11
C HIS A 112 -16.86 1.04 -12.04
N ASN A 113 -16.78 0.23 -13.09
CA ASN A 113 -17.61 -0.96 -13.33
C ASN A 113 -16.78 -2.22 -13.59
N GLN A 114 -15.56 -2.28 -13.06
CA GLN A 114 -14.66 -3.41 -13.28
C GLN A 114 -15.05 -4.53 -12.32
N LEU A 115 -15.16 -5.76 -12.81
CA LEU A 115 -15.53 -6.90 -11.97
C LEU A 115 -14.28 -7.67 -11.56
N CYS A 116 -14.11 -7.86 -10.26
CA CYS A 116 -13.05 -8.69 -9.69
C CYS A 116 -13.63 -9.91 -8.99
N LEU A 117 -13.10 -11.10 -9.30
CA LEU A 117 -13.44 -12.35 -8.64
C LEU A 117 -12.51 -12.59 -7.45
N LEU A 118 -13.08 -12.83 -6.28
CA LEU A 118 -12.32 -13.35 -5.14
C LEU A 118 -12.18 -14.87 -5.28
N GLY A 119 -11.03 -15.32 -5.80
CA GLY A 119 -10.79 -16.72 -6.17
C GLY A 119 -11.01 -17.74 -5.06
N THR A 120 -10.85 -17.36 -3.78
CA THR A 120 -11.04 -18.27 -2.64
C THR A 120 -12.51 -18.58 -2.35
N THR A 121 -13.45 -17.71 -2.73
CA THR A 121 -14.88 -17.85 -2.39
C THR A 121 -15.80 -17.89 -3.61
N GLY A 122 -15.33 -17.48 -4.79
CA GLY A 122 -16.14 -17.32 -5.98
C GLY A 122 -17.01 -16.05 -6.00
N ARG A 123 -16.91 -15.18 -4.99
CA ARG A 123 -17.67 -13.92 -4.92
C ARG A 123 -17.11 -12.87 -5.88
N TRP A 124 -17.99 -12.20 -6.60
CA TRP A 124 -17.68 -11.06 -7.46
C TRP A 124 -17.82 -9.73 -6.72
N PHE A 125 -16.94 -8.79 -7.03
CA PHE A 125 -16.96 -7.42 -6.53
C PHE A 125 -16.92 -6.44 -7.70
N ASN A 126 -17.76 -5.41 -7.63
CA ASN A 126 -17.64 -4.26 -8.52
C ASN A 126 -16.60 -3.28 -7.96
N THR A 127 -15.61 -2.90 -8.77
CA THR A 127 -14.45 -2.13 -8.38
C THR A 127 -14.19 -0.97 -9.34
N SER A 128 -13.51 0.06 -8.82
CA SER A 128 -13.02 1.18 -9.63
C SER A 128 -11.54 1.00 -9.91
N HIS A 129 -11.17 0.95 -11.19
CA HIS A 129 -9.78 0.83 -11.63
C HIS A 129 -9.33 2.08 -12.38
N ASN A 130 -8.05 2.38 -12.25
CA ASN A 130 -7.36 3.36 -13.08
C ASN A 130 -5.86 3.00 -13.15
N HIS A 131 -5.50 1.98 -13.92
CA HIS A 131 -4.11 1.55 -14.11
C HIS A 131 -3.85 1.11 -15.55
N GLY A 132 -2.62 1.37 -16.03
CA GLY A 132 -2.15 1.03 -17.38
C GLY A 132 -1.08 -0.07 -17.41
N PHE A 133 -0.66 -0.53 -16.23
CA PHE A 133 0.30 -1.61 -16.01
C PHE A 133 -0.36 -2.68 -15.14
#